data_AF-A2FX42-F1
#
_entry.id   AF-A2FX42-F1
#
_cell.length_a   1.000
_cell.length_b   1.000
_cell.length_c   1.000
_cell.angle_alpha   90.00
_cell.angle_beta   90.00
_cell.angle_gamma   90.00
#
_symmetry.space_group_name_H-M   'P 1'
#
loop_
_entity.id
_entity.type
_entity.pdbx_description
1 polymer ?
#
loop_
_entity_poly.entity_id
_entity_poly.type
_entity_poly.pdbx_seq_one_letter_code
_entity_poly.pdbx_strand_id
1 'polypeptide(L)'
;MSSKLEEYGWTPALIQMAIEVIDKIIARPLSLYVSDPRNGSLNTLQGIREKLSKKKYSNLPEWKNEVLAVFKAAKTSDNKLQTDISEELTQYFEKKYAVLEELSLFKFRTAITRVVDEMSATIAVNEDL
;
A
#
# COMPACT_ATOMS: atom_id res chain seq x y z
N MET A 1 11.12 -2.62 -23.66
CA MET A 1 11.15 -1.41 -22.82
C MET A 1 11.90 -1.74 -21.54
N SER A 2 12.94 -0.96 -21.23
CA SER A 2 13.80 -1.20 -20.06
C SER A 2 13.00 -1.03 -18.77
N SER A 3 12.79 -2.13 -18.05
CA SER A 3 12.11 -2.16 -16.76
C SER A 3 13.03 -1.61 -15.66
N LYS A 4 13.30 -0.31 -15.69
CA LYS A 4 13.77 0.39 -14.49
C LYS A 4 12.57 0.45 -13.55
N LEU A 5 12.63 -0.32 -12.46
CA LEU A 5 11.72 -0.13 -11.35
C LEU A 5 11.96 1.27 -10.80
N GLU A 6 11.02 2.17 -11.09
CA GLU A 6 10.99 3.52 -10.51
C GLU A 6 10.73 3.40 -9.00
N GLU A 7 11.25 4.34 -8.22
CA GLU A 7 10.98 4.39 -6.78
C GLU A 7 9.46 4.46 -6.55
N TYR A 8 8.95 3.64 -5.63
CA TYR A 8 7.52 3.47 -5.38
C TYR A 8 6.72 2.89 -6.57
N GLY A 9 7.40 2.33 -7.57
CA GLY A 9 6.80 1.71 -8.74
C GLY A 9 6.08 0.39 -8.41
N TRP A 10 5.07 0.08 -9.20
CA TRP A 10 4.27 -1.12 -9.01
C TRP A 10 4.96 -2.38 -9.54
N THR A 11 5.20 -3.34 -8.65
CA THR A 11 5.45 -4.73 -9.04
C THR A 11 4.15 -5.53 -8.98
N PRO A 12 4.03 -6.66 -9.71
CA PRO A 12 2.85 -7.53 -9.62
C PRO A 12 2.55 -7.99 -8.18
N ALA A 13 3.59 -8.32 -7.41
CA ALA A 13 3.46 -8.71 -6.01
C ALA A 13 2.96 -7.54 -5.14
N LEU A 14 3.51 -6.34 -5.33
CA LEU A 14 3.10 -5.14 -4.59
C LEU A 14 1.64 -4.77 -4.87
N ILE A 15 1.20 -4.87 -6.13
CA ILE A 15 -0.21 -4.69 -6.51
C ILE A 15 -1.09 -5.68 -5.76
N GLN A 16 -0.73 -6.97 -5.76
CA GLN A 16 -1.53 -8.00 -5.09
C GLN A 16 -1.65 -7.74 -3.59
N MET A 17 -0.55 -7.36 -2.93
CA MET A 17 -0.55 -7.01 -1.51
C MET A 17 -1.40 -5.76 -1.24
N ALA A 18 -1.32 -4.74 -2.09
CA ALA A 18 -2.16 -3.55 -1.98
C ALA A 18 -3.66 -3.87 -2.17
N ILE A 19 -3.99 -4.78 -3.10
CA ILE A 19 -5.36 -5.31 -3.29
C ILE A 19 -5.83 -6.01 -2.01
N GLU A 20 -5.02 -6.87 -1.41
CA GLU A 20 -5.38 -7.54 -0.16
C GLU A 20 -5.61 -6.56 1.00
N VAL A 21 -4.83 -5.48 1.07
CA VAL A 21 -5.02 -4.44 2.08
C VAL A 21 -6.38 -3.77 1.91
N ILE A 22 -6.73 -3.34 0.69
CA ILE A 22 -8.00 -2.66 0.46
C ILE A 22 -9.20 -3.62 0.56
N ASP A 23 -9.08 -4.87 0.11
CA ASP A 23 -10.11 -5.90 0.25
C ASP A 23 -10.40 -6.18 1.74
N LYS A 24 -9.36 -6.22 2.59
CA LYS A 24 -9.53 -6.34 4.06
C LYS A 24 -10.23 -5.13 4.69
N ILE A 25 -10.06 -3.93 4.14
CA ILE A 25 -10.76 -2.74 4.62
C ILE A 25 -12.23 -2.81 4.19
N ILE A 26 -12.50 -3.11 2.92
CA ILE A 26 -13.87 -3.24 2.36
C ILE A 26 -14.67 -4.33 3.09
N ALA A 27 -14.03 -5.44 3.46
CA ALA A 27 -14.69 -6.54 4.17
C ALA A 27 -15.12 -6.18 5.61
N ARG A 28 -14.65 -5.08 6.18
CA ARG A 28 -15.09 -4.63 7.51
C ARG A 28 -16.51 -4.09 7.41
N PRO A 29 -17.49 -4.57 8.23
CA PRO A 29 -18.86 -4.07 8.19
C PRO A 29 -18.96 -2.55 8.33
N LEU A 30 -18.06 -1.97 9.13
CA LEU A 30 -18.02 -0.53 9.41
C LEU A 30 -17.48 0.31 8.24
N SER A 31 -16.83 -0.29 7.24
CA SER A 31 -16.28 0.45 6.09
C SER A 31 -17.34 1.16 5.25
N LEU A 32 -18.58 0.64 5.26
CA LEU A 32 -19.72 1.26 4.60
C LEU A 32 -20.03 2.66 5.15
N TYR A 33 -19.79 2.91 6.44
CA TYR A 33 -20.02 4.24 7.02
C TYR A 33 -19.08 5.31 6.44
N VAL A 34 -17.94 4.91 5.91
CA VAL A 34 -16.88 5.78 5.40
C VAL A 34 -16.86 5.83 3.86
N SER A 35 -17.40 4.80 3.20
CA SER A 35 -17.27 4.61 1.74
C SER A 35 -18.60 4.40 0.99
N ASP A 36 -19.75 4.67 1.61
CA ASP A 36 -21.04 4.61 0.90
C ASP A 36 -21.19 5.81 -0.06
N PRO A 37 -21.43 5.59 -1.38
CA PRO A 37 -21.72 6.66 -2.32
C PRO A 37 -22.86 7.59 -1.88
N ARG A 38 -23.83 7.07 -1.13
CA ARG A 38 -25.00 7.81 -0.64
C ARG A 38 -24.64 8.86 0.41
N ASN A 39 -23.46 8.74 1.03
CA ASN A 39 -22.96 9.71 2.00
C ASN A 39 -22.18 10.88 1.34
N GLY A 40 -22.30 11.05 0.01
CA GLY A 40 -21.63 12.12 -0.73
C GLY A 40 -20.15 11.84 -1.03
N SER A 41 -19.68 10.61 -0.83
CA SER A 41 -18.29 10.25 -1.12
C SER A 41 -18.06 10.13 -2.63
N LEU A 42 -17.25 11.03 -3.18
CA LEU A 42 -16.91 11.08 -4.61
C LEU A 42 -16.10 9.87 -5.10
N ASN A 43 -15.35 9.23 -4.19
CA ASN A 43 -14.56 8.02 -4.47
C ASN A 43 -14.89 6.95 -3.42
N THR A 44 -15.22 5.74 -3.86
CA THR A 44 -15.44 4.60 -2.96
C THR A 44 -14.19 3.73 -2.89
N LEU A 45 -14.03 3.01 -1.78
CA LEU A 45 -12.99 2.00 -1.62
C LEU A 45 -13.09 0.93 -2.72
N GLN A 46 -14.30 0.55 -3.12
CA GLN A 46 -14.54 -0.36 -4.24
C GLN A 46 -14.00 0.20 -5.57
N GLY A 47 -14.25 1.49 -5.84
CA GLY A 47 -13.74 2.17 -7.03
C GLY A 47 -12.20 2.26 -7.03
N ILE A 48 -11.60 2.56 -5.88
CA ILE A 48 -10.13 2.57 -5.72
C ILE A 48 -9.55 1.18 -5.96
N ARG A 49 -10.19 0.14 -5.41
CA ARG A 49 -9.79 -1.26 -5.61
C ARG A 49 -9.84 -1.67 -7.08
N GLU A 50 -10.86 -1.23 -7.81
CA GLU A 50 -10.99 -1.46 -9.25
C GLU A 50 -9.91 -0.72 -10.05
N LYS A 51 -9.64 0.57 -9.74
CA LYS A 51 -8.54 1.35 -10.35
C LYS A 51 -7.19 0.69 -10.14
N LEU A 52 -6.93 0.20 -8.93
CA LEU A 52 -5.70 -0.53 -8.59
C LEU A 52 -5.57 -1.83 -9.41
N SER A 53 -6.64 -2.61 -9.51
CA SER A 53 -6.68 -3.85 -10.30
C SER A 53 -6.44 -3.59 -11.79
N LYS A 54 -6.92 -2.45 -12.30
CA LYS A 54 -6.73 -1.99 -13.69
C LYS A 54 -5.40 -1.25 -13.90
N LYS A 55 -4.50 -1.24 -12.89
CA LYS A 55 -3.19 -0.58 -12.93
C LYS A 55 -3.28 0.89 -13.33
N LYS A 56 -4.27 1.61 -12.78
CA LYS A 56 -4.50 3.03 -13.09
C LYS A 56 -3.66 4.00 -12.27
N TYR A 57 -3.05 3.52 -11.18
CA TYR A 57 -2.11 4.30 -10.39
C TYR A 57 -0.70 4.20 -10.96
N SER A 58 -0.04 5.34 -11.08
CA SER A 58 1.34 5.44 -11.57
C SER A 58 2.33 4.94 -10.53
N ASN A 59 2.08 5.23 -9.25
CA ASN A 59 2.93 4.83 -8.13
C ASN A 59 2.13 4.59 -6.83
N LEU A 60 2.79 4.04 -5.83
CA LEU A 60 2.20 3.70 -4.53
C LEU A 60 1.66 4.93 -3.75
N PRO A 61 2.36 6.10 -3.70
CA PRO A 61 1.83 7.31 -3.08
C PRO A 61 0.51 7.82 -3.67
N GLU A 62 0.34 7.75 -4.99
CA GLU A 62 -0.91 8.17 -5.65
C GLU A 62 -2.11 7.37 -5.12
N TRP A 63 -1.95 6.05 -5.01
CA TRP A 63 -2.97 5.18 -4.44
C TRP A 63 -3.25 5.49 -2.97
N LYS A 64 -2.22 5.72 -2.15
CA LYS A 64 -2.37 6.12 -0.74
C LYS A 64 -3.20 7.39 -0.61
N ASN A 65 -2.89 8.40 -1.40
CA ASN A 65 -3.57 9.69 -1.32
C ASN A 65 -5.07 9.55 -1.61
N GLU A 66 -5.44 8.71 -2.57
CA GLU A 66 -6.86 8.48 -2.87
C GLU A 66 -7.58 7.72 -1.76
N VAL A 67 -6.94 6.71 -1.15
CA VAL A 67 -7.51 5.99 0.02
C VAL A 67 -7.70 6.93 1.21
N LEU A 68 -6.69 7.72 1.54
CA LEU A 68 -6.76 8.68 2.66
C LEU A 68 -7.78 9.79 2.41
N ALA A 69 -8.02 10.17 1.15
CA ALA A 69 -9.07 11.14 0.82
C ALA A 69 -10.47 10.63 1.20
N VAL A 70 -10.74 9.33 1.01
CA VAL A 70 -12.01 8.71 1.44
C VAL A 70 -12.18 8.81 2.96
N PHE A 71 -11.14 8.47 3.71
CA PHE A 71 -11.18 8.55 5.17
C PHE A 71 -11.33 9.99 5.66
N LYS A 72 -10.60 10.94 5.06
CA LYS A 72 -10.69 12.35 5.40
C LYS A 72 -12.08 12.92 5.16
N ALA A 73 -12.75 12.55 4.08
CA ALA A 73 -14.12 12.98 3.80
C ALA A 73 -15.11 12.52 4.89
N ALA A 74 -14.96 11.29 5.38
CA ALA A 74 -15.77 10.79 6.49
C ALA A 74 -15.41 11.45 7.84
N LYS A 75 -14.14 11.84 8.03
CA LYS A 75 -13.68 12.53 9.25
C LYS A 75 -14.30 13.92 9.40
N THR A 76 -14.59 14.61 8.30
CA THR A 76 -15.23 15.93 8.30
C THR A 76 -16.75 15.89 8.44
N SER A 77 -17.34 14.71 8.70
CA SER A 77 -18.77 14.59 8.96
C SER A 77 -19.13 14.99 10.40
N ASP A 78 -20.35 15.47 10.63
CA ASP A 78 -20.88 15.76 11.99
C ASP A 78 -21.18 14.48 12.80
N ASN A 79 -20.95 13.30 12.23
CA ASN A 79 -21.25 12.02 12.84
C ASN A 79 -20.02 11.45 13.55
N LYS A 80 -20.01 11.53 14.89
CA LYS A 80 -18.92 11.01 15.73
C LYS A 80 -18.56 9.55 15.44
N LEU A 81 -19.54 8.69 15.17
CA LEU A 81 -19.27 7.28 14.83
C LEU A 81 -18.48 7.17 13.51
N GLN A 82 -18.81 7.97 12.50
CA GLN A 82 -18.05 8.01 11.24
C GLN A 82 -16.64 8.54 11.45
N THR A 83 -16.46 9.55 12.32
CA THR A 83 -15.14 10.06 12.70
C THR A 83 -14.29 8.96 13.36
N ASP A 84 -14.82 8.29 14.38
CA ASP A 84 -14.11 7.24 15.13
C ASP A 84 -13.72 6.07 14.21
N ILE A 85 -14.64 5.61 13.36
CA ILE A 85 -14.37 4.56 12.37
C ILE A 85 -13.30 5.01 11.37
N SER A 86 -13.38 6.25 10.88
CA SER A 86 -12.42 6.78 9.91
C SER A 86 -11.00 6.82 10.48
N GLU A 87 -10.85 7.21 11.75
CA GLU A 87 -9.55 7.21 12.43
C GLU A 87 -9.00 5.80 12.59
N GLU A 88 -9.82 4.82 12.99
CA GLU A 88 -9.39 3.42 13.09
C GLU A 88 -8.91 2.87 11.73
N LEU A 89 -9.69 3.12 10.67
CA LEU A 89 -9.34 2.67 9.32
C LEU A 89 -8.08 3.35 8.80
N THR A 90 -7.88 4.63 9.11
CA THR A 90 -6.67 5.38 8.76
C THR A 90 -5.45 4.76 9.41
N GLN A 91 -5.48 4.52 10.73
CA GLN A 91 -4.36 3.91 11.46
C GLN A 91 -4.02 2.51 10.94
N TYR A 92 -5.05 1.69 10.70
CA TYR A 92 -4.86 0.36 10.11
C TYR A 92 -4.20 0.46 8.73
N PHE A 93 -4.71 1.34 7.87
CA PHE A 93 -4.20 1.52 6.51
C PHE A 93 -2.75 2.01 6.50
N GLU A 94 -2.42 3.04 7.29
CA GLU A 94 -1.06 3.60 7.36
C GLU A 94 -0.04 2.55 7.82
N LYS A 95 -0.40 1.72 8.80
CA LYS A 95 0.46 0.61 9.24
C LYS A 95 0.72 -0.41 8.13
N LYS A 96 -0.29 -0.71 7.30
CA LYS A 96 -0.13 -1.62 6.15
C LYS A 96 0.62 -0.96 5.00
N TYR A 97 0.36 0.31 4.75
CA TYR A 97 1.05 1.11 3.74
C TYR A 97 2.54 1.20 4.02
N ALA A 98 2.97 1.40 5.27
CA ALA A 98 4.40 1.48 5.62
C ALA A 98 5.18 0.22 5.17
N VAL A 99 4.57 -0.96 5.31
CA VAL A 99 5.15 -2.23 4.82
C VAL A 99 5.23 -2.27 3.30
N LEU A 100 4.18 -1.81 2.61
CA LEU A 100 4.18 -1.73 1.14
C LEU A 100 5.23 -0.74 0.63
N GLU A 101 5.39 0.38 1.33
CA GLU A 101 6.36 1.43 1.00
C GLU A 101 7.79 0.90 1.12
N GLU A 102 8.11 0.24 2.23
CA GLU A 102 9.40 -0.43 2.42
C GLU A 102 9.69 -1.45 1.30
N LEU A 103 8.71 -2.30 0.95
CA LEU A 103 8.86 -3.27 -0.13
C LEU A 103 8.98 -2.63 -1.51
N SER A 104 8.34 -1.48 -1.73
CA SER A 104 8.42 -0.74 -2.99
C SER A 104 9.79 -0.09 -3.19
N LEU A 105 10.46 0.25 -2.09
CA LEU A 105 11.83 0.77 -2.07
C LEU A 105 12.87 -0.35 -2.07
N PHE A 106 12.45 -1.56 -1.74
CA PHE A 106 13.29 -2.76 -1.73
C PHE A 106 13.65 -3.16 -3.16
N LYS A 107 14.80 -2.66 -3.64
CA LYS A 107 15.40 -3.17 -4.88
C LYS A 107 15.87 -4.60 -4.58
N PHE A 108 15.23 -5.59 -5.19
CA PHE A 108 15.66 -7.01 -5.12
C PHE A 108 17.16 -7.19 -5.43
N ARG A 109 17.71 -6.29 -6.27
CA ARG A 109 19.15 -6.17 -6.53
C ARG A 109 19.97 -5.89 -5.27
N THR A 110 19.52 -5.02 -4.36
CA THR A 110 20.20 -4.73 -3.09
C THR A 110 20.24 -5.95 -2.17
N ALA A 111 19.18 -6.77 -2.17
CA ALA A 111 19.15 -8.02 -1.42
C ALA A 111 20.13 -9.06 -1.98
N ILE A 112 20.14 -9.23 -3.30
CA ILE A 112 21.08 -10.15 -3.95
C ILE A 112 22.52 -9.68 -3.83
N THR A 113 22.79 -8.37 -4.00
CA THR A 113 24.13 -7.81 -3.79
C THR A 113 24.60 -8.08 -2.37
N ARG A 114 23.76 -7.86 -1.36
CA ARG A 114 24.11 -8.17 0.03
C ARG A 114 24.41 -9.66 0.26
N VAL A 115 23.60 -10.56 -0.27
CA VAL A 115 23.83 -12.01 -0.15
C VAL A 115 25.10 -12.45 -0.88
N VAL A 116 25.36 -11.90 -2.07
CA VAL A 116 26.58 -12.19 -2.85
C VAL A 116 27.81 -11.65 -2.12
N ASP A 117 27.74 -10.47 -1.54
CA ASP A 117 28.84 -9.86 -0.78
C ASP A 117 29.12 -10.65 0.51
N GLU A 118 28.08 -11.09 1.23
CA GLU A 118 28.20 -11.96 2.41
C GLU A 118 28.81 -13.34 2.06
N MET A 119 28.44 -13.94 0.93
CA MET A 119 29.05 -15.19 0.44
C MET A 119 30.51 -15.00 0.03
N SER A 120 30.82 -13.89 -0.66
CA SER A 120 32.19 -13.60 -1.10
C SER A 120 33.12 -13.35 0.07
N ALA A 121 32.65 -12.67 1.12
CA ALA A 121 33.39 -12.48 2.36
C ALA A 121 33.65 -13.81 3.11
N THR A 122 32.70 -14.75 3.05
CA THR A 122 32.84 -16.07 3.69
C THR A 122 33.82 -16.99 2.97
N ILE A 123 33.95 -16.86 1.65
CA ILE A 123 34.92 -17.63 0.85
C ILE A 123 36.34 -17.12 1.10
N ALA A 124 36.55 -15.80 1.16
CA ALA A 124 37.86 -15.20 1.42
C ALA A 124 38.47 -15.62 2.77
N VAL A 125 37.65 -15.81 3.81
CA VAL A 125 38.11 -16.26 5.14
C VAL A 125 38.60 -17.72 5.14
N ASN A 126 38.17 -18.54 4.18
CA ASN A 126 38.57 -19.95 4.10
C ASN A 126 39.80 -20.20 3.22
N GLU A 127 40.26 -19.20 2.45
CA GLU A 127 41.50 -19.31 1.65
C GLU A 127 42.75 -18.82 2.41
N ASP A 128 42.57 -18.13 3.55
CA ASP A 128 43.65 -17.60 4.41
C ASP A 128 44.00 -18.50 5.63
N LEU A 129 43.52 -19.76 5.65
CA LEU A 129 43.84 -20.81 6.65
C LEU A 129 44.56 -21.99 6.00
#